data_AF-A0A1Q9B0E6-F1
#
_entry.id   AF-A0A1Q9B0E6-F1
#
_cell.length_a   1.000
_cell.length_b   1.000
_cell.length_c   1.000
_cell.angle_alpha   90.00
_cell.angle_beta   90.00
_cell.angle_gamma   90.00
#
_symmetry.space_group_name_H-M   'P 1'
#
loop_
_entity.id
_entity.type
_entity.pdbx_description
1 polymer ?
#
loop_
_entity_poly.entity_id
_entity_poly.type
_entity_poly.pdbx_seq_one_letter_code
_entity_poly.pdbx_strand_id
1 'polypeptide(L)'
;MDSSTQQAVDARALLDAAYQKRGKKADETATINDWHNKIGLGTFDRGALQAMIVNRGGLFSKLEVDAAQIEMQGRKSAAIFSADPTGLQKAAAAKASIDFLDAGGDDEKASFAWAEERASAQIDYKAATKSSSSKAADVTSSNSIVKLLVAAREEATVAGKSAADYISMPSYQKAVDLSQLINRSRSSVSWTL
;
A
#
# COMPACT_ATOMS: atom_id res chain seq x y z
N MET A 1 -6.70 10.09 -21.53
CA MET A 1 -6.60 10.05 -20.06
C MET A 1 -5.95 8.73 -19.67
N ASP A 2 -5.05 8.71 -18.70
CA ASP A 2 -4.53 7.46 -18.15
C ASP A 2 -5.62 6.75 -17.31
N SER A 3 -5.46 5.44 -17.08
CA SER A 3 -6.44 4.63 -16.34
C SER A 3 -6.68 5.15 -14.91
N SER A 4 -5.67 5.72 -14.27
CA SER A 4 -5.77 6.23 -12.90
C SER A 4 -6.61 7.52 -12.83
N THR A 5 -6.52 8.37 -13.85
CA THR A 5 -7.35 9.58 -13.96
C THR A 5 -8.81 9.21 -14.16
N GLN A 6 -9.11 8.20 -14.99
CA GLN A 6 -10.49 7.72 -15.16
C GLN A 6 -11.04 7.15 -13.85
N GLN A 7 -10.24 6.34 -13.14
CA GLN A 7 -10.60 5.82 -11.81
C GLN A 7 -10.92 6.92 -10.80
N ALA A 8 -10.19 8.05 -10.85
CA ALA A 8 -10.46 9.20 -9.99
C ALA A 8 -11.82 9.87 -10.31
N VAL A 9 -12.13 10.03 -11.60
CA VAL A 9 -13.39 10.62 -12.06
C VAL A 9 -14.58 9.71 -11.68
N ASP A 10 -14.45 8.41 -11.91
CA ASP A 10 -15.50 7.44 -11.59
C ASP A 10 -15.74 7.36 -10.07
N ALA A 11 -14.67 7.35 -9.28
CA ALA A 11 -14.73 7.42 -7.82
C ALA A 11 -15.45 8.67 -7.32
N ARG A 12 -15.15 9.84 -7.90
CA ARG A 12 -15.82 11.10 -7.57
C ARG A 12 -17.32 11.04 -7.86
N ALA A 13 -17.69 10.55 -9.04
CA ALA A 13 -19.08 10.40 -9.45
C ALA A 13 -19.87 9.49 -8.50
N LEU A 14 -19.27 8.37 -8.07
CA LEU A 14 -19.88 7.45 -7.11
C LEU A 14 -20.09 8.09 -5.72
N LEU A 15 -19.10 8.82 -5.22
CA LEU A 15 -19.23 9.54 -3.94
C LEU A 15 -20.32 10.62 -4.00
N ASP A 16 -20.38 11.37 -5.09
CA ASP A 16 -21.39 12.42 -5.26
C ASP A 16 -22.80 11.84 -5.32
N ALA A 17 -22.98 10.72 -6.04
CA ALA A 17 -24.24 9.98 -6.03
C ALA A 17 -24.61 9.47 -4.62
N ALA A 18 -23.64 8.98 -3.85
CA ALA A 18 -23.86 8.54 -2.49
C ALA A 18 -24.27 9.69 -1.56
N TYR A 19 -23.65 10.87 -1.69
CA TYR A 19 -24.01 12.06 -0.92
C TYR A 19 -25.37 12.62 -1.31
N GLN A 20 -25.72 12.63 -2.59
CA GLN A 20 -27.05 13.02 -3.05
C GLN A 20 -28.13 12.11 -2.46
N LYS A 21 -27.93 10.78 -2.52
CA LYS A 21 -28.85 9.80 -1.94
C LYS A 21 -29.04 9.98 -0.42
N ARG A 22 -27.98 10.37 0.29
CA ARG A 22 -28.01 10.62 1.74
C ARG A 22 -28.57 11.99 2.12
N GLY A 23 -28.69 12.92 1.16
CA GLY A 23 -29.10 14.30 1.41
C GLY A 23 -28.07 15.16 2.16
N LYS A 24 -26.87 14.63 2.42
CA LYS A 24 -25.76 15.37 3.04
C LYS A 24 -24.40 14.75 2.70
N LYS A 25 -23.37 15.60 2.67
CA LYS A 25 -21.97 15.14 2.63
C LYS A 25 -21.58 14.49 3.95
N ALA A 26 -20.54 13.67 3.91
CA ALA A 26 -19.90 13.19 5.12
C ALA A 26 -19.22 14.35 5.85
N ASP A 27 -19.21 14.27 7.17
CA ASP A 27 -18.48 15.14 8.08
C ASP A 27 -17.61 14.27 9.00
N GLU A 28 -16.90 14.91 9.91
CA GLU A 28 -16.01 14.27 10.88
C GLU A 28 -16.70 13.31 11.86
N THR A 29 -18.04 13.28 11.90
CA THR A 29 -18.81 12.33 12.72
C THR A 29 -19.12 11.03 11.97
N ALA A 30 -18.82 10.95 10.66
CA ALA A 30 -19.04 9.74 9.88
C ALA A 30 -18.17 8.58 10.38
N THR A 31 -18.83 7.50 10.77
CA THR A 31 -18.15 6.29 11.27
C THR A 31 -17.52 5.48 10.13
N ILE A 32 -16.60 4.57 10.46
CA ILE A 32 -16.05 3.59 9.49
C ILE A 32 -17.18 2.83 8.78
N ASN A 33 -18.23 2.45 9.52
CA ASN A 33 -19.39 1.79 8.94
C ASN A 33 -20.18 2.70 7.98
N ASP A 34 -20.27 4.00 8.25
CA ASP A 34 -20.88 4.96 7.31
C ASP A 34 -20.07 5.04 6.02
N TRP A 35 -18.73 5.11 6.11
CA TRP A 35 -17.85 5.12 4.95
C TRP A 35 -17.93 3.84 4.13
N HIS A 36 -17.82 2.69 4.80
CA HIS A 36 -17.85 1.39 4.15
C HIS A 36 -19.20 1.12 3.48
N ASN A 37 -20.30 1.21 4.23
CA ASN A 37 -21.61 0.73 3.80
C ASN A 37 -22.54 1.83 3.25
N LYS A 38 -22.58 3.02 3.87
CA LYS A 38 -23.56 4.06 3.48
C LYS A 38 -23.05 4.97 2.37
N ILE A 39 -21.77 5.32 2.42
CA ILE A 39 -21.07 6.06 1.37
C ILE A 39 -20.59 5.10 0.28
N GLY A 40 -20.35 3.84 0.64
CA GLY A 40 -20.12 2.76 -0.30
C GLY A 40 -18.66 2.57 -0.67
N LEU A 41 -17.69 3.02 0.15
CA LEU A 41 -16.28 2.74 -0.12
C LEU A 41 -15.99 1.23 -0.19
N GLY A 42 -16.80 0.40 0.47
CA GLY A 42 -16.74 -1.06 0.38
C GLY A 42 -16.95 -1.60 -1.04
N THR A 43 -17.62 -0.85 -1.93
CA THR A 43 -17.87 -1.28 -3.32
C THR A 43 -16.84 -0.76 -4.31
N PHE A 44 -15.93 0.12 -3.89
CA PHE A 44 -14.91 0.68 -4.77
C PHE A 44 -13.84 -0.39 -5.03
N ASP A 45 -13.37 -0.48 -6.26
CA ASP A 45 -12.20 -1.30 -6.56
C ASP A 45 -10.92 -0.67 -5.94
N ARG A 46 -9.83 -1.45 -5.92
CA ARG A 46 -8.56 -1.00 -5.35
C ARG A 46 -7.99 0.22 -6.07
N GLY A 47 -8.13 0.29 -7.39
CA GLY A 47 -7.58 1.38 -8.20
C GLY A 47 -8.30 2.69 -7.94
N ALA A 48 -9.63 2.65 -7.81
CA ALA A 48 -10.46 3.78 -7.41
C ALA A 48 -10.08 4.28 -6.00
N LEU A 49 -9.96 3.39 -5.03
CA LEU A 49 -9.46 3.76 -3.69
C LEU A 49 -8.06 4.36 -3.75
N GLN A 50 -7.15 3.80 -4.55
CA GLN A 50 -5.81 4.34 -4.69
C GLN A 50 -5.80 5.74 -5.35
N ALA A 51 -6.64 5.96 -6.37
CA ALA A 51 -6.80 7.26 -7.00
C ALA A 51 -7.32 8.32 -6.01
N MET A 52 -8.23 7.92 -5.11
CA MET A 52 -8.65 8.75 -3.98
C MET A 52 -7.50 9.03 -3.02
N ILE A 53 -6.75 8.00 -2.59
CA ILE A 53 -5.65 8.12 -1.62
C ILE A 53 -4.58 9.11 -2.08
N VAL A 54 -4.21 9.09 -3.36
CA VAL A 54 -3.21 10.02 -3.93
C VAL A 54 -3.82 11.37 -4.33
N ASN A 55 -5.10 11.60 -4.02
CA ASN A 55 -5.90 12.75 -4.43
C ASN A 55 -5.71 13.12 -5.91
N ARG A 56 -5.82 12.12 -6.80
CA ARG A 56 -5.58 12.30 -8.23
C ARG A 56 -6.51 13.40 -8.76
N GLY A 57 -5.92 14.42 -9.38
CA GLY A 57 -6.66 15.56 -9.93
C GLY A 57 -7.23 16.53 -8.89
N GLY A 58 -6.92 16.37 -7.59
CA GLY A 58 -7.43 17.25 -6.53
C GLY A 58 -8.94 17.11 -6.29
N LEU A 59 -9.53 15.98 -6.68
CA LEU A 59 -10.99 15.77 -6.68
C LEU A 59 -11.57 15.40 -5.31
N PHE A 60 -10.72 15.09 -4.33
CA PHE A 60 -11.12 14.54 -3.04
C PHE A 60 -10.71 15.46 -1.90
N SER A 61 -11.62 15.60 -0.94
CA SER A 61 -11.36 16.25 0.33
C SER A 61 -10.45 15.41 1.20
N LYS A 62 -9.78 16.04 2.19
CA LYS A 62 -8.94 15.30 3.14
C LYS A 62 -9.69 14.17 3.83
N LEU A 63 -10.95 14.40 4.21
CA LEU A 63 -11.77 13.40 4.90
C LEU A 63 -12.03 12.17 4.01
N GLU A 64 -12.30 12.37 2.71
CA GLU A 64 -12.47 11.27 1.75
C GLU A 64 -11.17 10.52 1.49
N VAL A 65 -10.04 11.23 1.43
CA VAL A 65 -8.70 10.63 1.33
C VAL A 65 -8.42 9.74 2.55
N ASP A 66 -8.61 10.28 3.76
CA ASP A 66 -8.41 9.55 5.02
C ASP A 66 -9.32 8.30 5.09
N ALA A 67 -10.59 8.44 4.68
CA ALA A 67 -11.54 7.33 4.66
C ALA A 67 -11.14 6.23 3.66
N ALA A 68 -10.64 6.58 2.47
CA ALA A 68 -10.12 5.61 1.51
C ALA A 68 -8.86 4.90 2.01
N GLN A 69 -7.97 5.61 2.72
CA GLN A 69 -6.82 4.99 3.39
C GLN A 69 -7.28 3.96 4.44
N ILE A 70 -8.24 4.34 5.29
CA ILE A 70 -8.81 3.43 6.31
C ILE A 70 -9.45 2.20 5.66
N GLU A 71 -10.25 2.38 4.59
CA GLU A 71 -10.85 1.28 3.86
C GLU A 71 -9.80 0.32 3.28
N MET A 72 -8.76 0.86 2.63
CA MET A 72 -7.67 0.05 2.07
C MET A 72 -6.91 -0.73 3.15
N GLN A 73 -6.61 -0.09 4.27
CA GLN A 73 -5.96 -0.74 5.43
C GLN A 73 -6.87 -1.78 6.08
N GLY A 74 -8.17 -1.53 6.12
CA GLY A 74 -9.18 -2.50 6.56
C GLY A 74 -9.18 -3.76 5.69
N ARG A 75 -9.16 -3.60 4.36
CA ARG A 75 -9.08 -4.73 3.41
C ARG A 75 -7.79 -5.54 3.57
N LYS A 76 -6.66 -4.86 3.75
CA LYS A 76 -5.38 -5.53 4.05
C LYS A 76 -5.46 -6.32 5.35
N SER A 77 -5.96 -5.69 6.40
CA SER A 77 -6.09 -6.31 7.73
C SER A 77 -7.01 -7.52 7.69
N ALA A 78 -8.12 -7.45 6.94
CA ALA A 78 -9.01 -8.58 6.73
C ALA A 78 -8.31 -9.74 6.00
N ALA A 79 -7.53 -9.46 4.95
CA ALA A 79 -6.76 -10.50 4.24
C ALA A 79 -5.73 -11.19 5.16
N ILE A 80 -5.02 -10.41 5.98
CA ILE A 80 -4.08 -10.93 6.97
C ILE A 80 -4.82 -11.79 8.02
N PHE A 81 -5.93 -11.29 8.57
CA PHE A 81 -6.73 -12.01 9.55
C PHE A 81 -7.29 -13.32 8.99
N SER A 82 -7.75 -13.34 7.73
CA SER A 82 -8.20 -14.58 7.08
C SER A 82 -7.08 -15.62 6.96
N ALA A 83 -5.84 -15.18 6.75
CA ALA A 83 -4.68 -16.08 6.65
C ALA A 83 -4.12 -16.51 8.02
N ASP A 84 -4.27 -15.68 9.05
CA ASP A 84 -3.82 -15.96 10.42
C ASP A 84 -4.87 -15.55 11.47
N PRO A 85 -6.01 -16.26 11.53
CA PRO A 85 -7.13 -15.89 12.41
C PRO A 85 -6.81 -16.06 13.90
N THR A 86 -5.80 -16.87 14.25
CA THR A 86 -5.37 -17.14 15.62
C THR A 86 -4.13 -16.35 16.04
N GLY A 87 -3.48 -15.65 15.12
CA GLY A 87 -2.22 -14.96 15.36
C GLY A 87 -1.01 -15.88 15.50
N LEU A 88 -1.14 -17.18 15.21
CA LEU A 88 -0.07 -18.18 15.35
C LEU A 88 0.58 -18.56 14.01
N GLN A 89 -0.03 -18.17 12.89
CA GLN A 89 0.41 -18.49 11.53
C GLN A 89 1.16 -17.31 10.90
N LYS A 90 2.26 -16.88 11.55
CA LYS A 90 3.01 -15.67 11.14
C LYS A 90 3.49 -15.68 9.69
N ALA A 91 3.89 -16.84 9.17
CA ALA A 91 4.27 -16.98 7.76
C ALA A 91 3.07 -16.77 6.82
N ALA A 92 1.88 -17.25 7.19
CA ALA A 92 0.65 -17.05 6.40
C ALA A 92 0.22 -15.57 6.44
N ALA A 93 0.27 -14.92 7.61
CA ALA A 93 0.02 -13.49 7.75
C ALA A 93 0.95 -12.64 6.87
N ALA A 94 2.25 -12.89 6.93
CA ALA A 94 3.23 -12.17 6.11
C ALA A 94 3.02 -12.43 4.62
N LYS A 95 2.70 -13.66 4.23
CA LYS A 95 2.37 -14.00 2.83
C LYS A 95 1.11 -13.30 2.34
N ALA A 96 0.06 -13.21 3.16
CA ALA A 96 -1.15 -12.47 2.82
C ALA A 96 -0.90 -10.97 2.67
N SER A 97 -0.04 -10.38 3.52
CA SER A 97 0.42 -8.99 3.37
C SER A 97 1.16 -8.80 2.03
N ILE A 98 2.05 -9.73 1.68
CA ILE A 98 2.75 -9.74 0.39
C ILE A 98 1.78 -9.81 -0.77
N ASP A 99 0.85 -10.77 -0.76
CA ASP A 99 -0.10 -10.98 -1.85
C ASP A 99 -1.05 -9.79 -2.01
N PHE A 100 -1.47 -9.20 -0.89
CA PHE A 100 -2.23 -7.95 -0.91
C PHE A 100 -1.41 -6.84 -1.58
N LEU A 101 -0.16 -6.61 -1.20
CA LEU A 101 0.67 -5.55 -1.81
C LEU A 101 1.01 -5.83 -3.28
N ASP A 102 1.23 -7.09 -3.65
CA ASP A 102 1.56 -7.51 -5.01
C ASP A 102 0.34 -7.46 -5.95
N ALA A 103 -0.89 -7.45 -5.42
CA ALA A 103 -2.11 -7.16 -6.17
C ALA A 103 -2.32 -5.67 -6.47
N GLY A 104 -1.47 -4.78 -5.93
CA GLY A 104 -1.50 -3.34 -6.22
C GLY A 104 -1.20 -3.02 -7.68
N GLY A 105 -1.73 -1.89 -8.15
CA GLY A 105 -1.45 -1.38 -9.50
C GLY A 105 -0.06 -0.72 -9.60
N ASP A 106 0.35 -0.36 -10.82
CA ASP A 106 1.67 0.24 -11.07
C ASP A 106 1.90 1.55 -10.31
N ASP A 107 0.85 2.37 -10.18
CA ASP A 107 0.93 3.63 -9.43
C ASP A 107 1.16 3.42 -7.93
N GLU A 108 0.56 2.39 -7.35
CA GLU A 108 0.78 2.02 -5.95
C GLU A 108 2.22 1.49 -5.76
N LYS A 109 2.63 0.58 -6.66
CA LYS A 109 3.94 -0.07 -6.65
C LYS A 109 5.12 0.87 -6.94
N ALA A 110 4.85 2.02 -7.54
CA ALA A 110 5.85 3.05 -7.77
C ALA A 110 6.17 3.88 -6.51
N SER A 111 5.32 3.83 -5.48
CA SER A 111 5.54 4.60 -4.25
C SER A 111 6.62 3.97 -3.36
N PHE A 112 7.40 4.83 -2.69
CA PHE A 112 8.40 4.37 -1.72
C PHE A 112 7.73 3.68 -0.52
N ALA A 113 6.58 4.19 -0.07
CA ALA A 113 5.82 3.61 1.03
C ALA A 113 5.39 2.16 0.75
N TRP A 114 4.88 1.88 -0.46
CA TRP A 114 4.58 0.50 -0.87
C TRP A 114 5.85 -0.38 -0.82
N ALA A 115 6.99 0.14 -1.29
CA ALA A 115 8.23 -0.62 -1.31
C ALA A 115 8.73 -0.93 0.11
N GLU A 116 8.61 0.01 1.05
CA GLU A 116 8.94 -0.19 2.46
C GLU A 116 8.08 -1.27 3.10
N GLU A 117 6.77 -1.22 2.87
CA GLU A 117 5.80 -2.16 3.42
C GLU A 117 6.01 -3.57 2.83
N ARG A 118 6.23 -3.65 1.51
CA ARG A 118 6.47 -4.92 0.81
C ARG A 118 7.79 -5.56 1.20
N ALA A 119 8.84 -4.76 1.44
CA ALA A 119 10.11 -5.22 1.96
C ALA A 119 9.98 -5.73 3.41
N SER A 120 9.23 -5.03 4.26
CA SER A 120 8.96 -5.47 5.64
C SER A 120 8.26 -6.84 5.64
N ALA A 121 7.17 -6.98 4.88
CA ALA A 121 6.43 -8.23 4.79
C ALA A 121 7.30 -9.39 4.27
N GLN A 122 8.23 -9.12 3.34
CA GLN A 122 9.21 -10.11 2.87
C GLN A 122 10.15 -10.58 3.99
N ILE A 123 10.67 -9.65 4.79
CA ILE A 123 11.54 -9.98 5.94
C ILE A 123 10.76 -10.78 6.98
N ASP A 124 9.52 -10.39 7.28
CA ASP A 124 8.66 -11.09 8.23
C ASP A 124 8.37 -12.52 7.77
N TYR A 125 8.09 -12.72 6.47
CA TYR A 125 7.89 -14.05 5.89
C TYR A 125 9.17 -14.90 5.99
N LYS A 126 10.33 -14.33 5.62
CA LYS A 126 11.63 -15.01 5.74
C LYS A 126 11.88 -15.41 7.19
N ALA A 127 11.65 -14.52 8.15
CA ALA A 127 11.86 -14.79 9.57
C ALA A 127 10.93 -15.90 10.10
N ALA A 128 9.64 -15.84 9.76
CA ALA A 128 8.64 -16.80 10.20
C ALA A 128 8.83 -18.22 9.60
N THR A 129 9.57 -18.34 8.51
CA THR A 129 9.83 -19.62 7.84
C THR A 129 11.17 -20.26 8.19
N LYS A 130 12.08 -19.56 8.90
CA LYS A 130 13.44 -20.05 9.23
C LYS A 130 13.47 -21.40 9.95
N SER A 131 12.49 -21.69 10.80
CA SER A 131 12.39 -22.93 11.59
C SER A 131 11.38 -23.92 11.02
N SER A 132 10.79 -23.64 9.85
CA SER A 132 9.81 -24.54 9.23
C SER A 132 10.50 -25.74 8.58
N SER A 133 9.96 -26.93 8.78
CA SER A 133 10.40 -28.16 8.09
C SER A 133 9.96 -28.21 6.62
N SER A 134 9.00 -27.36 6.23
CA SER A 134 8.52 -27.25 4.85
C SER A 134 9.35 -26.26 4.05
N LYS A 135 9.56 -26.54 2.76
CA LYS A 135 10.21 -25.60 1.84
C LYS A 135 9.40 -24.30 1.76
N ALA A 136 10.00 -23.19 2.19
CA ALA A 136 9.40 -21.87 2.07
C ALA A 136 9.19 -21.49 0.60
N ALA A 137 8.11 -20.76 0.31
CA ALA A 137 7.90 -20.17 -1.01
C ALA A 137 8.93 -19.07 -1.27
N ASP A 138 9.34 -18.89 -2.52
CA ASP A 138 10.12 -17.71 -2.88
C ASP A 138 9.20 -16.49 -2.96
N VAL A 139 9.42 -15.54 -2.06
CA VAL A 139 8.65 -14.29 -1.95
C VAL A 139 9.48 -13.07 -2.36
N THR A 140 10.63 -13.29 -2.97
CA THR A 140 11.58 -12.25 -3.38
C THR A 140 10.94 -11.34 -4.42
N SER A 141 10.84 -10.05 -4.11
CA SER A 141 10.35 -9.07 -5.07
C SER A 141 11.36 -8.84 -6.20
N SER A 142 10.86 -8.67 -7.44
CA SER A 142 11.66 -8.20 -8.57
C SER A 142 11.93 -6.69 -8.53
N ASN A 143 11.17 -5.92 -7.75
CA ASN A 143 11.29 -4.46 -7.63
C ASN A 143 12.62 -4.07 -6.98
N SER A 144 13.40 -3.22 -7.66
CA SER A 144 14.73 -2.81 -7.23
C SER A 144 14.74 -2.02 -5.92
N ILE A 145 13.73 -1.17 -5.67
CA ILE A 145 13.61 -0.43 -4.39
C ILE A 145 13.34 -1.42 -3.26
N VAL A 146 12.43 -2.39 -3.45
CA VAL A 146 12.16 -3.44 -2.45
C VAL A 146 13.42 -4.25 -2.15
N LYS A 147 14.20 -4.65 -3.18
CA LYS A 147 15.48 -5.36 -2.99
C LYS A 147 16.46 -4.56 -2.14
N LEU A 148 16.61 -3.27 -2.41
CA LEU A 148 17.49 -2.39 -1.63
C LEU A 148 17.01 -2.22 -0.19
N LEU A 149 15.71 -2.12 0.05
CA LEU A 149 15.13 -2.02 1.40
C LEU A 149 15.22 -3.34 2.20
N VAL A 150 15.19 -4.48 1.51
CA VAL A 150 15.49 -5.79 2.11
C VAL A 150 16.97 -5.87 2.48
N ALA A 151 17.87 -5.48 1.56
CA ALA A 151 19.31 -5.44 1.80
C ALA A 151 19.68 -4.51 2.97
N ALA A 152 19.04 -3.35 3.09
CA ALA A 152 19.26 -2.42 4.20
C ALA A 152 18.94 -3.05 5.57
N ARG A 153 17.86 -3.84 5.67
CA ARG A 153 17.51 -4.54 6.92
C ARG A 153 18.46 -5.69 7.23
N GLU A 154 18.93 -6.39 6.20
CA GLU A 154 19.96 -7.43 6.32
C GLU A 154 21.32 -6.81 6.76
N GLU A 155 21.71 -5.66 6.19
CA GLU A 155 22.90 -4.88 6.61
C GLU A 155 22.83 -4.47 8.09
N ALA A 156 21.68 -3.95 8.55
CA ALA A 156 21.49 -3.58 9.96
C ALA A 156 21.63 -4.80 10.88
N THR A 157 21.09 -5.95 10.48
CA THR A 157 21.20 -7.20 11.23
C THR A 157 22.67 -7.66 11.34
N VAL A 158 23.42 -7.63 10.23
CA VAL A 158 24.84 -8.01 10.21
C VAL A 158 25.68 -7.05 11.05
N ALA A 159 25.33 -5.76 11.06
CA ALA A 159 25.98 -4.73 11.87
C ALA A 159 25.59 -4.79 13.36
N GLY A 160 24.74 -5.73 13.79
CA GLY A 160 24.26 -5.85 15.17
C GLY A 160 23.39 -4.67 15.62
N LYS A 161 22.82 -3.91 14.69
CA LYS A 161 21.94 -2.78 14.96
C LYS A 161 20.49 -3.22 15.13
N SER A 162 19.65 -2.34 15.67
CA SER A 162 18.22 -2.63 15.76
C SER A 162 17.60 -2.70 14.36
N ALA A 163 16.49 -3.43 14.23
CA ALA A 163 15.75 -3.50 12.98
C ALA A 163 15.24 -2.13 12.50
N ALA A 164 15.11 -1.14 13.40
CA ALA A 164 14.72 0.23 13.06
C ALA A 164 15.88 1.06 12.47
N ASP A 165 17.14 0.68 12.74
CA ASP A 165 18.32 1.43 12.29
C ASP A 165 18.69 1.18 10.83
N TYR A 166 17.91 0.35 10.12
CA TYR A 166 18.09 0.06 8.69
C TYR A 166 18.11 1.32 7.83
N ILE A 167 17.46 2.40 8.26
CA ILE A 167 17.45 3.71 7.58
C ILE A 167 18.86 4.33 7.48
N SER A 168 19.77 3.95 8.38
CA SER A 168 21.17 4.41 8.38
C SER A 168 22.08 3.57 7.49
N MET A 169 21.54 2.53 6.85
CA MET A 169 22.34 1.58 6.08
C MET A 169 22.55 2.05 4.63
N PRO A 170 23.71 1.76 4.02
CA PRO A 170 24.01 2.19 2.64
C PRO A 170 22.93 1.80 1.63
N SER A 171 22.33 0.61 1.75
CA SER A 171 21.28 0.19 0.82
C SER A 171 19.97 0.98 0.98
N TYR A 172 19.68 1.54 2.16
CA TYR A 172 18.52 2.43 2.33
C TYR A 172 18.70 3.72 1.55
N GLN A 173 19.88 4.35 1.63
CA GLN A 173 20.16 5.57 0.87
C GLN A 173 20.03 5.33 -0.64
N LYS A 174 20.55 4.20 -1.14
CA LYS A 174 20.37 3.80 -2.55
C LYS A 174 18.90 3.64 -2.93
N ALA A 175 18.06 3.12 -2.02
CA ALA A 175 16.63 2.98 -2.25
C ALA A 175 15.95 4.34 -2.39
N VAL A 176 16.30 5.30 -1.52
CA VAL A 176 15.81 6.68 -1.56
C VAL A 176 16.23 7.35 -2.87
N ASP A 177 17.51 7.28 -3.23
CA ASP A 177 18.06 7.90 -4.44
C ASP A 177 17.38 7.35 -5.70
N LEU A 178 17.18 6.03 -5.77
CA LEU A 178 16.49 5.38 -6.88
C LEU A 178 15.02 5.80 -6.96
N SER A 179 14.31 5.88 -5.83
CA SER A 179 12.93 6.35 -5.79
C SER A 179 12.79 7.78 -6.29
N GLN A 180 13.70 8.67 -5.87
CA GLN A 180 13.73 10.05 -6.35
C GLN A 180 14.06 10.16 -7.84
N LEU A 181 14.95 9.30 -8.37
CA LEU A 181 15.28 9.25 -9.79
C LEU A 181 14.05 8.83 -10.62
N ILE A 182 13.35 7.78 -10.20
CA ILE A 182 12.15 7.28 -10.86
C ILE A 182 11.07 8.38 -10.85
N ASN A 183 10.81 9.01 -9.71
CA ASN A 183 9.81 10.08 -9.62
C ASN A 183 10.14 11.27 -10.53
N ARG A 184 11.42 11.69 -10.58
CA ARG A 184 11.86 12.76 -11.50
C ARG A 184 11.63 12.39 -12.97
N SER A 185 11.94 11.15 -13.36
CA SER A 185 11.71 10.70 -14.74
C SER A 185 10.22 10.73 -15.12
N ARG A 186 9.32 10.32 -14.22
CA ARG A 186 7.87 10.36 -14.44
C ARG A 186 7.34 11.78 -14.58
N SER A 187 7.80 12.70 -13.73
CA SER A 187 7.41 14.11 -13.80
C SER A 187 7.96 14.85 -15.03
N SER A 188 9.10 14.40 -15.59
CA SER A 188 9.66 15.02 -16.80
C SER A 188 8.91 14.64 -18.08
N VAL A 189 8.28 13.46 -18.11
CA VAL A 189 7.50 12.98 -19.27
C VAL A 189 6.15 13.70 -19.38
N SER A 190 5.59 14.21 -18.28
CA SER A 190 4.27 14.87 -18.27
C SER A 190 4.23 16.29 -18.86
N TRP A 191 5.37 16.88 -19.25
CA TRP A 191 5.46 18.24 -19.81
C TRP A 191 5.67 18.30 -21.34
N THR A 192 5.52 17.17 -22.06
CA THR A 192 5.81 17.12 -23.51
C THR A 192 4.58 16.85 -24.40
N LEU A 193 3.38 17.25 -23.97
CA LEU A 193 2.16 17.18 -24.80
C LEU A 193 1.41 18.51 -24.84
#